data_AF-A0A3N5LFL9-F1
#
_entry.id   AF-A0A3N5LFL9-F1
#
_cell.length_a   1.000
_cell.length_b   1.000
_cell.length_c   1.000
_cell.angle_alpha   90.00
_cell.angle_beta   90.00
_cell.angle_gamma   90.00
#
_symmetry.space_group_name_H-M   'P 1'
#
loop_
_entity.id
_entity.type
_entity.pdbx_description
1 polymer ?
#
loop_
_entity_poly.entity_id
_entity_poly.type
_entity_poly.pdbx_seq_one_letter_code
_entity_poly.pdbx_strand_id
1 'polypeptide(L)'
;MTDQELIQGNQQAWRLLKLLGEGDAGEVYLVESARDKRNAILKRPHRSSFTADVLRQSTQIHTEASILKSLSDLRLSGGEYHVEVIDLVDQSLPGNELSERFFIVIEKATGVPLSALARLAHFGSEDAPIAVDNLDGDARLYFQKLVETGAVPTLLVLRVLDGLFELLEAIHTRHIEWIDAESFGILWNDIKPDHLFWDPAGRCLSVIDWGNGQFLEQDGITKDRLYSPVDDYRQLIEEMGKFLAETAPNLHASLQWPVSVSPADATPEGLKPLRDRIHVLLMKETGDLAEVRQRETYLVSSGEPSMRLLQELAAVQQQVILYGEMPDYGATARIHARLAGALAFDARLAEFKQVCEQLASLPGAETEQWSTLARIAGVAVEDEQASGLFREAIQDGLNGDWHSVLWTLCAATRNDADPARWRNLSGIVRRMITEISLDTPTPYVTLNRLVQLMEDELAQWAGKIAAAPVGGSQGLKADEIRAVLRAYESLVARLKNEIIKKWPQLDPVPPGANLTYTELDAILYELSDVFLKLGVNPSARLSALTRALSQPRAQTQIIIDA
;
A
#
# COMPACT_ATOMS: atom_id res chain seq x y z
N MET A 1 16.41 -18.92 2.87
CA MET A 1 15.06 -19.50 2.78
C MET A 1 14.79 -20.14 4.13
N THR A 2 14.15 -19.41 5.05
CA THR A 2 13.69 -19.94 6.33
C THR A 2 12.46 -20.80 6.07
N ASP A 3 12.49 -22.06 6.50
CA ASP A 3 11.31 -22.94 6.50
C ASP A 3 10.19 -22.24 7.27
N GLN A 4 9.11 -21.86 6.58
CA GLN A 4 7.94 -21.27 7.22
C GLN A 4 7.14 -22.40 7.89
N GLU A 5 7.37 -22.60 9.19
CA GLU A 5 6.67 -23.59 10.03
C GLU A 5 5.14 -23.37 9.95
N LEU A 6 4.41 -24.45 9.67
CA LEU A 6 2.94 -24.47 9.64
C LEU A 6 2.43 -25.07 10.95
N ILE A 7 1.55 -24.34 11.64
CA ILE A 7 0.92 -24.76 12.89
C ILE A 7 -0.56 -25.04 12.63
N GLN A 8 -1.08 -26.14 13.20
CA GLN A 8 -2.48 -26.54 13.08
C GLN A 8 -3.32 -25.99 14.24
N GLY A 9 -4.22 -25.06 13.95
CA GLY A 9 -5.27 -24.60 14.86
C GLY A 9 -6.53 -25.46 14.80
N ASN A 10 -7.49 -25.11 15.65
CA ASN A 10 -8.79 -25.77 15.74
C ASN A 10 -9.65 -25.50 14.50
N GLN A 11 -9.60 -24.27 13.98
CA GLN A 11 -10.35 -23.89 12.79
C GLN A 11 -9.54 -24.01 11.50
N GLN A 12 -8.26 -23.63 11.53
CA GLN A 12 -7.41 -23.64 10.32
C GLN A 12 -5.91 -23.78 10.61
N ALA A 13 -5.13 -23.96 9.55
CA ALA A 13 -3.68 -23.96 9.64
C ALA A 13 -3.11 -22.54 9.45
N TRP A 14 -2.07 -22.24 10.22
CA TRP A 14 -1.43 -20.93 10.29
C TRP A 14 0.05 -21.06 9.92
N ARG A 15 0.52 -20.15 9.07
CA ARG A 15 1.91 -20.07 8.64
C ARG A 15 2.63 -19.00 9.46
N LEU A 16 3.72 -19.37 10.12
CA LEU A 16 4.58 -18.43 10.84
C LEU A 16 5.34 -17.55 9.85
N LEU A 17 5.12 -16.23 9.94
CA LEU A 17 5.80 -15.26 9.10
C LEU A 17 7.00 -14.63 9.81
N LYS A 18 6.78 -14.09 11.01
CA LYS A 18 7.79 -13.29 11.72
C LYS A 18 7.59 -13.35 13.23
N LEU A 19 8.67 -13.54 14.00
CA LEU A 19 8.67 -13.31 15.45
C LEU A 19 8.58 -11.79 15.72
N LEU A 20 7.56 -11.36 16.44
CA LEU A 20 7.33 -9.96 16.80
C LEU A 20 7.92 -9.62 18.17
N GLY A 21 7.91 -10.56 19.10
CA GLY A 21 8.46 -10.39 20.43
C GLY A 21 8.57 -11.71 21.18
N GLU A 22 9.48 -11.73 22.14
CA GLU A 22 9.70 -12.84 23.08
C GLU A 22 9.94 -12.23 24.46
N GLY A 23 9.28 -12.76 25.48
CA GLY A 23 9.35 -12.23 26.83
C GLY A 23 8.82 -13.19 27.88
N ASP A 24 8.53 -12.64 29.07
CA ASP A 24 8.10 -13.42 30.23
C ASP A 24 6.79 -14.19 30.01
N ALA A 25 5.90 -13.67 29.17
CA ALA A 25 4.62 -14.27 28.81
C ALA A 25 4.70 -15.27 27.63
N GLY A 26 5.90 -15.49 27.06
CA GLY A 26 6.12 -16.39 25.92
C GLY A 26 6.49 -15.66 24.64
N GLU A 27 6.12 -16.26 23.50
CA GLU A 27 6.47 -15.80 22.15
C GLU A 27 5.24 -15.27 21.41
N VAL A 28 5.44 -14.18 20.65
CA VAL A 28 4.41 -13.55 19.82
C VAL A 28 4.86 -13.51 18.38
N TYR A 29 4.05 -14.04 17.47
CA TYR A 29 4.33 -14.13 16.04
C TYR A 29 3.29 -13.43 15.19
N LEU A 30 3.74 -12.83 14.09
CA LEU A 30 2.89 -12.55 12.93
C LEU A 30 2.68 -13.86 12.17
N VAL A 31 1.43 -14.21 11.93
CA VAL A 31 1.03 -15.40 11.18
C VAL A 31 0.11 -15.06 10.03
N GLU A 32 0.10 -15.90 9.00
CA GLU A 32 -0.81 -15.83 7.86
C GLU A 32 -1.66 -17.11 7.83
N SER A 33 -2.97 -16.96 7.69
CA SER A 33 -3.87 -18.09 7.48
C SER A 33 -3.56 -18.78 6.14
N ALA A 34 -3.40 -20.10 6.19
CA ALA A 34 -3.16 -20.90 5.00
C ALA A 34 -4.34 -20.90 4.02
N ARG A 35 -5.55 -20.59 4.50
CA ARG A 35 -6.80 -20.68 3.75
C ARG A 35 -7.15 -19.39 3.00
N ASP A 36 -7.14 -18.25 3.69
CA ASP A 36 -7.65 -16.98 3.20
C ASP A 36 -6.59 -15.87 3.12
N LYS A 37 -5.34 -16.18 3.46
CA LYS A 37 -4.21 -15.23 3.45
C LYS A 37 -4.40 -14.05 4.41
N ARG A 38 -5.28 -14.17 5.40
CA ARG A 38 -5.45 -13.16 6.45
C ARG A 38 -4.28 -13.20 7.42
N ASN A 39 -3.72 -12.03 7.73
CA ASN A 39 -2.71 -11.86 8.77
C ASN A 39 -3.36 -11.80 10.16
N ALA A 40 -2.71 -12.42 11.15
CA ALA A 40 -3.14 -12.44 12.54
C ALA A 40 -1.93 -12.51 13.49
N ILE A 41 -2.18 -12.48 14.79
CA ILE A 41 -1.15 -12.59 15.83
C ILE A 41 -1.29 -13.94 16.54
N LEU A 42 -0.21 -14.69 16.63
CA LEU A 42 -0.15 -15.94 17.40
C LEU A 42 0.64 -15.71 18.69
N LYS A 43 0.06 -16.07 19.83
CA LYS A 43 0.72 -16.10 21.14
C LYS A 43 0.88 -17.55 21.60
N ARG A 44 2.09 -17.93 22.03
CA ARG A 44 2.38 -19.28 22.55
C ARG A 44 3.41 -19.24 23.68
N PRO A 45 3.43 -20.24 24.59
CA PRO A 45 4.51 -20.38 25.57
C PRO A 45 5.86 -20.54 24.88
N HIS A 46 6.92 -20.07 25.54
CA HIS A 46 8.27 -20.34 25.07
C HIS A 46 8.60 -21.83 25.19
N ARG A 47 9.44 -22.33 24.28
CA ARG A 47 9.99 -23.69 24.38
C ARG A 47 11.08 -23.72 25.45
N SER A 48 10.66 -23.70 26.72
CA SER A 48 11.55 -23.72 27.89
C SER A 48 11.88 -25.14 28.33
N SER A 49 13.08 -25.33 28.88
CA SER A 49 13.46 -26.57 29.58
C SER A 49 12.80 -26.69 30.96
N PHE A 50 12.23 -25.60 31.49
CA PHE A 50 11.56 -25.57 32.79
C PHE A 50 10.04 -25.70 32.63
N THR A 51 9.49 -26.82 33.08
CA THR A 51 8.05 -27.12 33.00
C THR A 51 7.17 -26.12 33.75
N ALA A 52 7.68 -25.51 34.83
CA ALA A 52 6.95 -24.51 35.59
C ALA A 52 6.66 -23.22 34.79
N ASP A 53 7.62 -22.78 33.97
CA ASP A 53 7.46 -21.59 33.13
C ASP A 53 6.42 -21.83 32.03
N VAL A 54 6.51 -22.99 31.37
CA VAL A 54 5.54 -23.40 30.35
C VAL A 54 4.13 -23.47 30.92
N LEU A 55 3.97 -24.03 32.12
CA LEU A 55 2.67 -24.12 32.78
C LEU A 55 2.10 -22.74 33.13
N ARG A 56 2.93 -21.83 33.66
CA ARG A 56 2.52 -20.45 33.97
C ARG A 56 2.10 -19.71 32.69
N GLN A 57 2.93 -19.72 31.65
CA GLN A 57 2.67 -19.02 30.39
C GLN A 57 1.44 -19.58 29.68
N SER A 58 1.30 -20.91 29.60
CA SER A 58 0.11 -21.54 29.00
C SER A 58 -1.15 -21.20 29.78
N THR A 59 -1.10 -21.14 31.12
CA THR A 59 -2.23 -20.69 31.95
C THR A 59 -2.60 -19.24 31.66
N GLN A 60 -1.62 -18.32 31.57
CA GLN A 60 -1.86 -16.91 31.23
C GLN A 60 -2.51 -16.76 29.85
N ILE A 61 -1.97 -17.43 28.83
CA ILE A 61 -2.50 -17.41 27.46
C ILE A 61 -3.90 -18.03 27.41
N HIS A 62 -4.17 -19.07 28.21
CA HIS A 62 -5.49 -19.70 28.29
C HIS A 62 -6.52 -18.79 28.97
N THR A 63 -6.13 -18.08 30.02
CA THR A 63 -6.97 -17.05 30.66
C THR A 63 -7.28 -15.92 29.68
N GLU A 64 -6.27 -15.42 28.95
CA GLU A 64 -6.47 -14.43 27.88
C GLU A 64 -7.47 -14.93 26.83
N ALA A 65 -7.32 -16.16 26.34
CA ALA A 65 -8.28 -16.77 25.40
C ALA A 65 -9.73 -16.74 25.93
N SER A 66 -9.89 -17.07 27.20
CA SER A 66 -11.20 -17.13 27.87
C SER A 66 -11.80 -15.73 28.01
N ILE A 67 -11.00 -14.75 28.40
CA ILE A 67 -11.40 -13.33 28.49
C ILE A 67 -11.81 -12.80 27.12
N LEU A 68 -10.98 -12.97 26.09
CA LEU A 68 -11.28 -12.50 24.73
C LEU A 68 -12.57 -13.12 24.19
N LYS A 69 -12.81 -14.41 24.48
CA LYS A 69 -14.06 -15.07 24.12
C LYS A 69 -15.27 -14.43 24.83
N SER A 70 -15.15 -14.09 26.11
CA SER A 70 -16.21 -13.39 26.88
C SER A 70 -16.44 -11.95 26.46
N LEU A 71 -15.47 -11.33 25.80
CA LEU A 71 -15.53 -9.95 25.31
C LEU A 71 -15.83 -9.84 23.81
N SER A 72 -16.04 -10.96 23.11
CA SER A 72 -16.23 -10.99 21.64
C SER A 72 -17.44 -10.21 21.13
N ASP A 73 -18.48 -10.04 21.95
CA ASP A 73 -19.67 -9.23 21.66
C ASP A 73 -19.58 -7.81 22.26
N LEU A 74 -18.51 -7.49 22.99
CA LEU A 74 -18.31 -6.16 23.54
C LEU A 74 -17.81 -5.22 22.44
N ARG A 75 -18.71 -4.36 21.98
CA ARG A 75 -18.41 -3.20 21.14
C ARG A 75 -19.06 -1.98 21.77
N LEU A 76 -18.24 -1.02 22.18
CA LEU A 76 -18.70 0.22 22.79
C LEU A 76 -18.66 1.30 21.73
N SER A 77 -19.79 1.95 21.48
CA SER A 77 -19.89 3.05 20.53
C SER A 77 -20.19 4.33 21.29
N GLY A 78 -19.16 5.12 21.57
CA GLY A 78 -19.26 6.45 22.16
C GLY A 78 -19.75 7.52 21.17
N GLY A 79 -20.65 7.15 20.26
CA GLY A 79 -21.09 8.01 19.16
C GLY A 79 -20.08 8.10 18.01
N GLU A 80 -19.22 9.13 18.02
CA GLU A 80 -18.32 9.45 16.90
C GLU A 80 -17.06 8.57 16.79
N TYR A 81 -16.81 7.74 17.80
CA TYR A 81 -15.72 6.79 17.86
C TYR A 81 -16.21 5.50 18.53
N HIS A 82 -15.43 4.43 18.42
CA HIS A 82 -15.74 3.16 19.08
C HIS A 82 -14.52 2.55 19.75
N VAL A 83 -14.79 1.72 20.76
CA VAL A 83 -13.80 0.93 21.48
C VAL A 83 -14.06 -0.54 21.17
N GLU A 84 -13.01 -1.23 20.76
CA GLU A 84 -13.05 -2.66 20.48
C GLU A 84 -11.98 -3.41 21.27
N VAL A 85 -12.34 -4.63 21.64
CA VAL A 85 -11.40 -5.63 22.13
C VAL A 85 -11.14 -6.60 20.98
N ILE A 86 -9.86 -6.87 20.70
CA ILE A 86 -9.48 -7.76 19.60
C ILE A 86 -10.08 -9.16 19.77
N ASP A 87 -10.50 -9.77 18.66
CA ASP A 87 -11.18 -11.06 18.72
C ASP A 87 -10.19 -12.23 18.84
N LEU A 88 -10.60 -13.27 19.58
CA LEU A 88 -9.99 -14.60 19.49
C LEU A 88 -10.41 -15.26 18.17
N VAL A 89 -9.45 -15.46 17.27
CA VAL A 89 -9.69 -16.00 15.93
C VAL A 89 -9.61 -17.53 15.92
N ASP A 90 -8.59 -18.10 16.55
CA ASP A 90 -8.35 -19.54 16.60
C ASP A 90 -7.54 -19.91 17.85
N GLN A 91 -7.41 -21.19 18.13
CA GLN A 91 -6.57 -21.70 19.20
C GLN A 91 -6.07 -23.11 18.87
N SER A 92 -5.09 -23.59 19.63
CA SER A 92 -4.64 -24.97 19.54
C SER A 92 -5.78 -25.98 19.78
N LEU A 93 -5.60 -27.22 19.31
CA LEU A 93 -6.57 -28.28 19.51
C LEU A 93 -6.83 -28.55 21.01
N PRO A 94 -8.05 -28.96 21.40
CA PRO A 94 -8.37 -29.29 22.79
C PRO A 94 -7.42 -30.33 23.38
N GLY A 95 -7.08 -30.17 24.66
CA GLY A 95 -6.14 -31.04 25.39
C GLY A 95 -4.69 -30.54 25.42
N ASN A 96 -4.40 -29.39 24.80
CA ASN A 96 -3.08 -28.76 24.83
C ASN A 96 -2.98 -27.61 25.84
N GLU A 97 -4.04 -27.25 26.56
CA GLU A 97 -4.23 -25.99 27.33
C GLU A 97 -3.14 -25.69 28.36
N LEU A 98 -2.45 -26.72 28.86
CA LEU A 98 -1.40 -26.60 29.89
C LEU A 98 -0.05 -27.11 29.40
N SER A 99 0.24 -26.95 28.11
CA SER A 99 1.44 -27.49 27.46
C SER A 99 2.15 -26.45 26.60
N GLU A 100 3.40 -26.76 26.22
CA GLU A 100 4.19 -25.97 25.26
C GLU A 100 3.56 -25.91 23.86
N ARG A 101 2.56 -26.75 23.59
CA ARG A 101 1.81 -26.79 22.33
C ARG A 101 0.57 -25.90 22.35
N PHE A 102 0.24 -25.33 23.50
CA PHE A 102 -0.86 -24.39 23.57
C PHE A 102 -0.51 -23.12 22.79
N PHE A 103 -1.48 -22.61 22.05
CA PHE A 103 -1.38 -21.28 21.46
C PHE A 103 -2.78 -20.74 21.21
N ILE A 104 -2.86 -19.42 21.10
CA ILE A 104 -4.02 -18.73 20.55
C ILE A 104 -3.61 -17.92 19.34
N VAL A 105 -4.57 -17.69 18.46
CA VAL A 105 -4.49 -16.76 17.35
C VAL A 105 -5.54 -15.70 17.57
N ILE A 106 -5.12 -14.45 17.62
CA ILE A 106 -5.95 -13.28 17.87
C ILE A 106 -5.87 -12.34 16.68
N GLU A 107 -6.90 -11.49 16.56
CA GLU A 107 -6.90 -10.44 15.55
C GLU A 107 -5.70 -9.51 15.72
N LYS A 108 -5.15 -9.06 14.59
CA LYS A 108 -4.17 -7.99 14.60
C LYS A 108 -4.91 -6.67 14.81
N ALA A 109 -4.59 -5.95 15.88
CA ALA A 109 -5.13 -4.63 16.14
C ALA A 109 -4.94 -3.67 14.95
N THR A 110 -5.96 -2.84 14.72
CA THR A 110 -5.94 -1.80 13.70
C THR A 110 -5.20 -0.56 14.22
N GLY A 111 -4.70 0.29 13.32
CA GLY A 111 -4.02 1.53 13.73
C GLY A 111 -2.62 1.36 14.33
N VAL A 112 -2.23 2.31 15.19
CA VAL A 112 -0.87 2.45 15.74
C VAL A 112 -0.94 2.58 17.28
N PRO A 113 -0.01 1.96 18.04
CA PRO A 113 -0.03 2.06 19.49
C PRO A 113 0.26 3.49 19.95
N LEU A 114 -0.39 3.95 21.03
CA LEU A 114 -0.25 5.32 21.53
C LEU A 114 1.21 5.68 21.86
N SER A 115 1.98 4.73 22.40
CA SER A 115 3.42 4.91 22.66
C SER A 115 4.23 5.17 21.38
N ALA A 116 3.82 4.61 20.24
CA ALA A 116 4.44 4.88 18.95
C ALA A 116 3.99 6.24 18.39
N LEU A 117 2.73 6.63 18.58
CA LEU A 117 2.24 7.97 18.22
C LEU A 117 3.02 9.07 18.97
N ALA A 118 3.23 8.88 20.27
CA ALA A 118 4.04 9.75 21.10
C ALA A 118 5.46 9.91 20.55
N ARG A 119 6.12 8.78 20.26
CA ARG A 119 7.48 8.77 19.72
C ARG A 119 7.57 9.41 18.34
N LEU A 120 6.62 9.11 17.45
CA LEU A 120 6.51 9.73 16.12
C LEU A 120 6.41 11.25 16.25
N ALA A 121 5.53 11.75 17.11
CA ALA A 121 5.36 13.19 17.31
C ALA A 121 6.65 13.86 17.84
N HIS A 122 7.41 13.23 18.74
CA HIS A 122 8.57 13.87 19.39
C HIS A 122 9.90 13.68 18.66
N PHE A 123 10.13 12.50 18.08
CA PHE A 123 11.42 12.08 17.54
C PHE A 123 11.40 11.85 16.03
N GLY A 124 10.22 11.89 15.39
CA GLY A 124 10.07 11.67 13.96
C GLY A 124 10.04 10.19 13.56
N SER A 125 10.12 9.92 12.25
CA SER A 125 9.88 8.60 11.68
C SER A 125 11.06 7.62 11.80
N GLU A 126 12.27 8.08 12.08
CA GLU A 126 13.47 7.23 12.16
C GLU A 126 13.50 6.37 13.46
N ASP A 127 12.85 6.83 14.53
CA ASP A 127 12.81 6.17 15.83
C ASP A 127 11.47 5.44 16.12
N ALA A 128 10.54 5.48 15.16
CA ALA A 128 9.24 4.84 15.30
C ALA A 128 9.32 3.33 15.01
N PRO A 129 8.66 2.47 15.81
CA PRO A 129 8.72 1.02 15.60
C PRO A 129 8.16 0.60 14.23
N ILE A 130 8.54 -0.61 13.80
CA ILE A 130 8.21 -1.33 12.55
C ILE A 130 6.71 -1.30 12.16
N ALA A 131 5.81 -0.87 13.06
CA ALA A 131 4.41 -0.64 12.79
C ALA A 131 4.14 0.32 11.61
N VAL A 132 5.05 1.27 11.33
CA VAL A 132 4.88 2.29 10.27
C VAL A 132 5.09 1.73 8.86
N ASP A 133 5.94 0.71 8.71
CA ASP A 133 6.32 0.18 7.38
C ASP A 133 5.14 -0.50 6.65
N ASN A 134 4.13 -0.96 7.39
CA ASN A 134 2.95 -1.65 6.85
C ASN A 134 1.68 -0.79 6.83
N LEU A 135 1.81 0.51 7.08
CA LEU A 135 0.68 1.43 6.96
C LEU A 135 0.34 1.64 5.49
N ASP A 136 -0.95 1.79 5.20
CA ASP A 136 -1.43 2.20 3.90
C ASP A 136 -0.97 3.63 3.56
N GLY A 137 -1.18 4.05 2.31
CA GLY A 137 -0.76 5.38 1.84
C GLY A 137 -1.39 6.53 2.64
N ASP A 138 -2.64 6.35 3.05
CA ASP A 138 -3.46 7.33 3.74
C ASP A 138 -2.94 7.57 5.16
N ALA A 139 -2.71 6.49 5.91
CA ALA A 139 -2.18 6.54 7.25
C ALA A 139 -0.75 7.09 7.27
N ARG A 140 0.10 6.75 6.29
CA ARG A 140 1.47 7.32 6.19
C ARG A 140 1.46 8.84 6.07
N LEU A 141 0.58 9.40 5.23
CA LEU A 141 0.48 10.85 5.08
C LEU A 141 -0.01 11.52 6.36
N TYR A 142 -1.01 10.93 7.02
CA TYR A 142 -1.48 11.38 8.33
C TYR A 142 -0.35 11.42 9.37
N PHE A 143 0.45 10.35 9.50
CA PHE A 143 1.55 10.33 10.46
C PHE A 143 2.69 11.27 10.08
N GLN A 144 2.99 11.44 8.80
CA GLN A 144 3.96 12.45 8.36
C GLN A 144 3.52 13.86 8.81
N LYS A 145 2.23 14.17 8.67
CA LYS A 145 1.68 15.44 9.14
C LYS A 145 1.70 15.57 10.67
N LEU A 146 1.48 14.48 11.40
CA LEU A 146 1.67 14.50 12.86
C LEU A 146 3.12 14.80 13.26
N VAL A 147 4.09 14.18 12.59
CA VAL A 147 5.53 14.47 12.79
C VAL A 147 5.83 15.95 12.54
N GLU A 148 5.30 16.54 11.46
CA GLU A 148 5.48 17.97 11.17
C GLU A 148 4.94 18.87 12.29
N THR A 149 3.88 18.45 12.97
CA THR A 149 3.23 19.24 14.03
C THR A 149 3.87 19.05 15.41
N GLY A 150 4.60 17.95 15.62
CA GLY A 150 5.32 17.69 16.86
C GLY A 150 4.44 17.32 18.06
N ALA A 151 3.14 17.07 17.88
CA ALA A 151 2.19 16.85 18.98
C ALA A 151 1.13 15.80 18.63
N VAL A 152 0.66 15.08 19.65
CA VAL A 152 -0.49 14.17 19.51
C VAL A 152 -1.79 14.99 19.60
N PRO A 153 -2.77 14.79 18.69
CA PRO A 153 -4.03 15.54 18.69
C PRO A 153 -4.81 15.44 20.00
N THR A 154 -5.25 16.58 20.53
CA THR A 154 -6.03 16.66 21.78
C THR A 154 -7.30 15.82 21.73
N LEU A 155 -8.07 15.93 20.63
CA LEU A 155 -9.34 15.21 20.47
C LEU A 155 -9.14 13.69 20.45
N LEU A 156 -8.09 13.20 19.80
CA LEU A 156 -7.71 11.79 19.82
C LEU A 156 -7.49 11.31 21.26
N VAL A 157 -6.68 12.03 22.03
CA VAL A 157 -6.39 11.67 23.42
C VAL A 157 -7.64 11.69 24.28
N LEU A 158 -8.52 12.69 24.11
CA LEU A 158 -9.79 12.76 24.82
C LEU A 158 -10.71 11.57 24.51
N ARG A 159 -10.81 11.15 23.23
CA ARG A 159 -11.58 9.96 22.83
C ARG A 159 -11.01 8.68 23.44
N VAL A 160 -9.67 8.56 23.49
CA VAL A 160 -9.02 7.43 24.16
C VAL A 160 -9.39 7.38 25.64
N LEU A 161 -9.24 8.51 26.35
CA LEU A 161 -9.51 8.56 27.79
C LEU A 161 -10.96 8.27 28.12
N ASP A 162 -11.90 8.86 27.37
CA ASP A 162 -13.34 8.62 27.53
C ASP A 162 -13.67 7.14 27.23
N GLY A 163 -13.13 6.59 26.14
CA GLY A 163 -13.29 5.19 25.77
C GLY A 163 -12.71 4.20 26.79
N LEU A 164 -11.61 4.55 27.47
CA LEU A 164 -11.06 3.75 28.56
C LEU A 164 -12.01 3.71 29.77
N PHE A 165 -12.61 4.84 30.15
CA PHE A 165 -13.60 4.86 31.23
C PHE A 165 -14.82 4.00 30.87
N GLU A 166 -15.33 4.11 29.65
CA GLU A 166 -16.45 3.28 29.17
C GLU A 166 -16.08 1.78 29.17
N LEU A 167 -14.87 1.44 28.72
CA LEU A 167 -14.39 0.07 28.71
C LEU A 167 -14.29 -0.52 30.11
N LEU A 168 -13.63 0.19 31.04
CA LEU A 168 -13.47 -0.29 32.42
C LEU A 168 -14.81 -0.50 33.10
N GLU A 169 -15.74 0.45 32.97
CA GLU A 169 -17.10 0.32 33.50
C GLU A 169 -17.82 -0.91 32.92
N ALA A 170 -17.67 -1.14 31.62
CA ALA A 170 -18.31 -2.27 30.94
C ALA A 170 -17.71 -3.63 31.34
N ILE A 171 -16.38 -3.75 31.46
CA ILE A 171 -15.73 -5.02 31.79
C ILE A 171 -15.86 -5.35 33.28
N HIS A 172 -15.78 -4.37 34.18
CA HIS A 172 -15.85 -4.60 35.63
C HIS A 172 -17.23 -5.02 36.10
N THR A 173 -18.27 -4.75 35.32
CA THR A 173 -19.67 -5.09 35.65
C THR A 173 -20.24 -6.24 34.82
N ARG A 174 -19.41 -6.85 33.96
CA ARG A 174 -19.84 -7.90 33.03
C ARG A 174 -20.09 -9.21 33.74
N HIS A 175 -21.34 -9.69 33.71
CA HIS A 175 -21.70 -11.03 34.20
C HIS A 175 -21.45 -12.08 33.12
N ILE A 176 -20.73 -13.15 33.47
CA ILE A 176 -20.33 -14.21 32.53
C ILE A 176 -20.65 -15.57 33.16
N GLU A 177 -21.54 -16.31 32.51
CA GLU A 177 -21.92 -17.67 32.91
C GLU A 177 -21.14 -18.71 32.10
N TRP A 178 -20.39 -19.57 32.79
CA TRP A 178 -19.75 -20.76 32.24
C TRP A 178 -20.41 -22.02 32.78
N ILE A 179 -20.19 -23.16 32.11
CA ILE A 179 -20.83 -24.46 32.43
C ILE A 179 -20.67 -24.85 33.92
N ASP A 180 -19.56 -24.44 34.57
CA ASP A 180 -19.26 -24.78 35.97
C ASP A 180 -18.82 -23.57 36.83
N ALA A 181 -18.95 -22.32 36.35
CA ALA A 181 -18.52 -21.12 37.09
C ALA A 181 -19.25 -19.85 36.65
N GLU A 182 -19.50 -18.94 37.58
CA GLU A 182 -19.97 -17.58 37.31
C GLU A 182 -18.85 -16.58 37.58
N SER A 183 -18.76 -15.55 36.75
CA SER A 183 -17.88 -14.39 36.95
C SER A 183 -18.71 -13.12 36.92
N PHE A 184 -18.39 -12.18 37.81
CA PHE A 184 -19.15 -10.94 38.02
C PHE A 184 -18.44 -9.70 37.46
N GLY A 185 -17.31 -9.89 36.78
CA GLY A 185 -16.59 -8.87 36.03
C GLY A 185 -15.27 -9.40 35.48
N ILE A 186 -14.55 -8.57 34.74
CA ILE A 186 -13.21 -8.84 34.23
C ILE A 186 -12.31 -7.67 34.62
N LEU A 187 -11.17 -7.97 35.25
CA LEU A 187 -10.07 -7.05 35.48
C LEU A 187 -9.08 -7.12 34.32
N TRP A 188 -8.59 -5.98 33.83
CA TRP A 188 -7.57 -5.94 32.78
C TRP A 188 -6.15 -6.10 33.34
N ASN A 189 -5.83 -5.34 34.40
CA ASN A 189 -4.59 -5.41 35.18
C ASN A 189 -3.29 -5.17 34.40
N ASP A 190 -3.36 -4.47 33.26
CA ASP A 190 -2.16 -4.05 32.52
C ASP A 190 -2.41 -2.83 31.62
N ILE A 191 -3.00 -1.76 32.18
CA ILE A 191 -3.37 -0.56 31.42
C ILE A 191 -2.11 0.24 31.08
N LYS A 192 -1.73 0.27 29.80
CA LYS A 192 -0.56 1.01 29.31
C LYS A 192 -0.77 1.56 27.90
N PRO A 193 -0.11 2.67 27.52
CA PRO A 193 -0.17 3.22 26.16
C PRO A 193 0.28 2.25 25.06
N ASP A 194 1.13 1.26 25.37
CA ASP A 194 1.57 0.23 24.42
C ASP A 194 0.47 -0.77 24.03
N HIS A 195 -0.57 -0.90 24.86
CA HIS A 195 -1.68 -1.85 24.65
C HIS A 195 -2.92 -1.18 24.03
N LEU A 196 -2.81 0.11 23.71
CA LEU A 196 -3.88 0.94 23.17
C LEU A 196 -3.51 1.36 21.76
N PHE A 197 -4.31 0.94 20.78
CA PHE A 197 -4.08 1.22 19.38
C PHE A 197 -5.16 2.16 18.87
N TRP A 198 -4.73 3.23 18.19
CA TRP A 198 -5.66 4.18 17.58
C TRP A 198 -5.62 4.05 16.06
N ASP A 199 -6.80 3.81 15.47
CA ASP A 199 -7.03 3.91 14.03
C ASP A 199 -7.72 5.25 13.69
N PRO A 200 -7.00 6.19 13.04
CA PRO A 200 -7.59 7.47 12.64
C PRO A 200 -8.62 7.34 11.52
N ALA A 201 -8.60 6.25 10.74
CA ALA A 201 -9.54 6.02 9.66
C ALA A 201 -10.90 5.54 10.20
N GLY A 202 -10.88 4.48 11.01
CA GLY A 202 -12.05 3.92 11.66
C GLY A 202 -12.54 4.71 12.87
N ARG A 203 -11.74 5.65 13.39
CA ARG A 203 -11.96 6.31 14.69
C ARG A 203 -12.17 5.24 15.77
N CYS A 204 -11.24 4.29 15.80
CA CYS A 204 -11.32 3.10 16.63
C CYS A 204 -10.18 3.07 17.64
N LEU A 205 -10.53 2.78 18.89
CA LEU A 205 -9.59 2.37 19.93
C LEU A 205 -9.62 0.83 20.05
N SER A 206 -8.58 0.17 19.56
CA SER A 206 -8.40 -1.27 19.79
C SER A 206 -7.58 -1.51 21.05
N VAL A 207 -8.09 -2.35 21.94
CA VAL A 207 -7.43 -2.72 23.20
C VAL A 207 -6.92 -4.15 23.12
N ILE A 208 -5.62 -4.31 23.40
CA ILE A 208 -4.93 -5.60 23.35
C ILE A 208 -4.33 -5.99 24.70
N ASP A 209 -3.74 -7.18 24.70
CA ASP A 209 -2.98 -7.76 25.80
C ASP A 209 -3.78 -7.97 27.09
N TRP A 210 -4.42 -9.13 27.17
CA TRP A 210 -5.23 -9.54 28.32
C TRP A 210 -4.54 -10.64 29.14
N GLY A 211 -3.23 -10.85 28.95
CA GLY A 211 -2.47 -11.93 29.60
C GLY A 211 -2.40 -11.82 31.12
N ASN A 212 -2.53 -10.60 31.67
CA ASN A 212 -2.59 -10.34 33.11
C ASN A 212 -4.03 -10.18 33.63
N GLY A 213 -5.02 -10.28 32.75
CA GLY A 213 -6.43 -10.11 33.08
C GLY A 213 -6.96 -11.26 33.92
N GLN A 214 -7.98 -10.96 34.74
CA GLN A 214 -8.56 -11.93 35.67
C GLN A 214 -10.07 -11.76 35.77
N PHE A 215 -10.78 -12.85 36.04
CA PHE A 215 -12.20 -12.81 36.36
C PHE A 215 -12.43 -12.35 37.81
N LEU A 216 -13.48 -11.56 38.03
CA LEU A 216 -13.90 -11.07 39.34
C LEU A 216 -14.97 -11.98 39.94
N GLU A 217 -14.85 -12.26 41.23
CA GLU A 217 -15.87 -12.95 42.03
C GLU A 217 -17.01 -11.98 42.39
N GLN A 218 -18.09 -12.49 43.01
CA GLN A 218 -19.30 -11.71 43.33
C GLN A 218 -19.03 -10.48 44.22
N ASP A 219 -17.99 -10.53 45.04
CA ASP A 219 -17.58 -9.41 45.90
C ASP A 219 -16.71 -8.37 45.18
N GLY A 220 -16.49 -8.52 43.86
CA GLY A 220 -15.71 -7.60 43.04
C GLY A 220 -14.20 -7.75 43.21
N ILE A 221 -13.74 -8.87 43.77
CA ILE A 221 -12.33 -9.15 44.03
C ILE A 221 -11.92 -10.40 43.23
N THR A 222 -10.66 -10.47 42.80
CA THR A 222 -10.11 -11.68 42.18
C THR A 222 -10.11 -12.88 43.14
N LYS A 223 -10.08 -14.09 42.59
CA LYS A 223 -10.10 -15.34 43.35
C LYS A 223 -8.96 -15.45 44.38
N ASP A 224 -7.78 -14.93 44.05
CA ASP A 224 -6.61 -14.88 44.93
C ASP A 224 -6.67 -13.79 46.00
N ARG A 225 -7.71 -12.94 45.96
CA ARG A 225 -7.97 -11.83 46.88
C ARG A 225 -6.92 -10.71 46.82
N LEU A 226 -6.18 -10.61 45.73
CA LEU A 226 -5.10 -9.64 45.57
C LEU A 226 -5.50 -8.38 44.79
N TYR A 227 -6.46 -8.48 43.88
CA TYR A 227 -6.78 -7.40 42.95
C TYR A 227 -8.28 -7.09 42.89
N SER A 228 -8.58 -5.86 42.50
CA SER A 228 -9.94 -5.34 42.34
C SER A 228 -9.99 -4.28 41.24
N PRO A 229 -11.18 -3.85 40.78
CA PRO A 229 -11.34 -2.73 39.84
C PRO A 229 -10.55 -1.46 40.17
N VAL A 230 -10.30 -1.21 41.46
CA VAL A 230 -9.48 -0.10 41.96
C VAL A 230 -8.08 -0.10 41.35
N ASP A 231 -7.51 -1.28 41.09
CA ASP A 231 -6.17 -1.41 40.51
C ASP A 231 -6.12 -0.93 39.06
N ASP A 232 -7.15 -1.26 38.27
CA ASP A 232 -7.27 -0.77 36.89
C ASP A 232 -7.40 0.75 36.86
N TYR A 233 -8.27 1.33 37.69
CA TYR A 233 -8.40 2.79 37.77
C TYR A 233 -7.10 3.48 38.24
N ARG A 234 -6.36 2.88 39.17
CA ARG A 234 -5.05 3.39 39.59
C ARG A 234 -4.04 3.36 38.44
N GLN A 235 -3.95 2.24 37.72
CA GLN A 235 -3.08 2.11 36.56
C GLN A 235 -3.45 3.12 35.46
N LEU A 236 -4.74 3.30 35.18
CA LEU A 236 -5.23 4.33 34.26
C LEU A 236 -4.67 5.71 34.62
N ILE A 237 -4.80 6.11 35.89
CA ILE A 237 -4.34 7.43 36.33
C ILE A 237 -2.82 7.57 36.25
N GLU A 238 -2.08 6.55 36.69
CA GLU A 238 -0.61 6.59 36.72
C GLU A 238 -0.02 6.56 35.31
N GLU A 239 -0.44 5.62 34.47
CA GLU A 239 0.16 5.38 33.16
C GLU A 239 -0.32 6.41 32.13
N MET A 240 -1.62 6.74 32.10
CA MET A 240 -2.10 7.80 31.21
C MET A 240 -1.68 9.18 31.70
N GLY A 241 -1.46 9.38 33.01
CA GLY A 241 -0.89 10.61 33.54
C GLY A 241 0.53 10.87 33.05
N LYS A 242 1.40 9.85 33.09
CA LYS A 242 2.76 9.92 32.53
C LYS A 242 2.71 10.22 31.03
N PHE A 243 1.89 9.47 30.29
CA PHE A 243 1.70 9.68 28.87
C PHE A 243 1.27 11.13 28.56
N LEU A 244 0.24 11.63 29.23
CA LEU A 244 -0.27 12.99 29.05
C LEU A 244 0.76 14.07 29.39
N ALA A 245 1.51 13.89 30.48
CA ALA A 245 2.54 14.83 30.90
C ALA A 245 3.65 14.96 29.85
N GLU A 246 3.98 13.87 29.18
CA GLU A 246 4.98 13.82 28.12
C GLU A 246 4.43 14.35 26.78
N THR A 247 3.24 13.90 26.37
CA THR A 247 2.76 14.11 24.99
C THR A 247 1.79 15.26 24.80
N ALA A 248 1.09 15.67 25.86
CA ALA A 248 0.05 16.68 25.82
C ALA A 248 0.00 17.49 27.14
N PRO A 249 1.08 18.19 27.52
CA PRO A 249 1.20 18.84 28.83
C PRO A 249 0.12 19.91 29.07
N ASN A 250 -0.35 20.59 28.01
CA ASN A 250 -1.45 21.54 28.10
C ASN A 250 -2.77 20.83 28.45
N LEU A 251 -3.05 19.69 27.81
CA LEU A 251 -4.23 18.89 28.12
C LEU A 251 -4.16 18.32 29.54
N HIS A 252 -2.99 17.79 29.94
CA HIS A 252 -2.73 17.34 31.31
C HIS A 252 -3.10 18.42 32.35
N ALA A 253 -2.65 19.66 32.12
CA ALA A 253 -2.96 20.80 32.98
C ALA A 253 -4.45 21.18 32.95
N SER A 254 -5.08 21.23 31.77
CA SER A 254 -6.50 21.54 31.61
C SER A 254 -7.42 20.51 32.28
N LEU A 255 -7.04 19.24 32.23
CA LEU A 255 -7.75 18.16 32.92
C LEU A 255 -7.52 18.17 34.43
N GLN A 256 -6.59 18.98 34.94
CA GLN A 256 -6.14 18.95 36.33
C GLN A 256 -5.88 17.49 36.73
N TRP A 257 -5.06 16.81 35.94
CA TRP A 257 -4.85 15.38 36.09
C TRP A 257 -4.32 15.07 37.50
N PRO A 258 -4.91 14.10 38.21
CA PRO A 258 -4.49 13.79 39.57
C PRO A 258 -3.08 13.18 39.57
N VAL A 259 -2.22 13.67 40.46
CA VAL A 259 -0.84 13.15 40.62
C VAL A 259 -0.83 11.70 41.12
N SER A 260 -1.81 11.36 41.95
CA SER A 260 -2.07 10.02 42.45
C SER A 260 -3.52 9.96 42.91
N VAL A 261 -4.08 8.75 42.97
CA VAL A 261 -5.44 8.54 43.47
C VAL A 261 -5.37 7.54 44.61
N SER A 262 -6.01 7.87 45.73
CA SER A 262 -6.08 6.97 46.87
C SER A 262 -6.96 5.76 46.53
N PRO A 263 -6.78 4.58 47.13
CA PRO A 263 -7.64 3.43 46.87
C PRO A 263 -9.13 3.71 47.08
N ALA A 264 -9.48 4.63 47.99
CA ALA A 264 -10.86 5.02 48.23
C ALA A 264 -11.46 5.88 47.10
N ASP A 265 -10.62 6.65 46.41
CA ASP A 265 -11.01 7.56 45.34
C ASP A 265 -10.85 6.93 43.94
N ALA A 266 -10.16 5.79 43.82
CA ALA A 266 -9.98 5.02 42.58
C ALA A 266 -11.22 4.16 42.28
N THR A 267 -12.37 4.83 42.22
CA THR A 267 -13.69 4.27 41.93
C THR A 267 -14.37 5.12 40.86
N PRO A 268 -15.40 4.61 40.17
CA PRO A 268 -16.18 5.40 39.21
C PRO A 268 -16.69 6.72 39.81
N GLU A 269 -17.16 6.70 41.05
CA GLU A 269 -17.65 7.87 41.76
C GLU A 269 -16.54 8.85 42.14
N GLY A 270 -15.40 8.34 42.63
CA GLY A 270 -14.25 9.17 42.99
C GLY A 270 -13.60 9.85 41.79
N LEU A 271 -13.61 9.20 40.62
CA LEU A 271 -13.08 9.73 39.36
C LEU A 271 -14.08 10.52 38.54
N LYS A 272 -15.35 10.58 38.97
CA LYS A 272 -16.40 11.34 38.27
C LYS A 272 -16.00 12.79 37.93
N PRO A 273 -15.36 13.59 38.82
CA PRO A 273 -14.96 14.94 38.46
C PRO A 273 -13.95 15.01 37.31
N LEU A 274 -13.07 14.01 37.18
CA LEU A 274 -12.13 13.91 36.06
C LEU A 274 -12.87 13.53 34.77
N ARG A 275 -13.77 12.54 34.85
CA ARG A 275 -14.62 12.13 33.72
C ARG A 275 -15.47 13.29 33.19
N ASP A 276 -16.06 14.09 34.08
CA ASP A 276 -16.84 15.28 33.70
C ASP A 276 -15.98 16.31 32.95
N ARG A 277 -14.72 16.53 33.35
CA ARG A 277 -13.79 17.43 32.64
C ARG A 277 -13.39 16.90 31.27
N ILE A 278 -13.12 15.60 31.17
CA ILE A 278 -12.86 14.92 29.88
C ILE A 278 -14.04 15.12 28.96
N HIS A 279 -15.26 14.84 29.43
CA HIS A 279 -16.48 14.95 28.63
C HIS A 279 -16.74 16.38 28.13
N VAL A 280 -16.56 17.40 28.99
CA VAL A 280 -16.72 18.80 28.61
C VAL A 280 -15.74 19.21 27.51
N LEU A 281 -14.46 18.82 27.63
CA LEU A 281 -13.47 19.12 26.61
C LEU A 281 -13.72 18.32 25.32
N LEU A 282 -14.10 17.05 25.44
CA LEU A 282 -14.43 16.20 24.30
C LEU A 282 -15.58 16.79 23.48
N MET A 283 -16.66 17.22 24.13
CA MET A 283 -17.79 17.88 23.47
C MET A 283 -17.38 19.17 22.75
N LYS A 284 -16.51 19.98 23.37
CA LYS A 284 -16.01 21.20 22.75
C LYS A 284 -15.19 20.89 21.49
N GLU A 285 -14.16 20.05 21.60
CA GLU A 285 -13.25 19.74 20.49
C GLU A 285 -13.98 18.99 19.36
N THR A 286 -14.98 18.18 19.69
CA THR A 286 -15.87 17.54 18.70
C THR A 286 -16.71 18.57 17.95
N GLY A 287 -17.27 19.56 18.66
CA GLY A 287 -18.00 20.67 18.04
C GLY A 287 -17.11 21.50 17.11
N ASP A 288 -15.90 21.83 17.55
CA ASP A 288 -14.94 22.59 16.74
C ASP A 288 -14.54 21.81 15.46
N LEU A 289 -14.34 20.49 15.56
CA LEU A 289 -14.11 19.62 14.39
C LEU A 289 -15.33 19.59 13.44
N ALA A 290 -16.55 19.54 13.98
CA ALA A 290 -17.76 19.50 13.15
C ALA A 290 -17.88 20.73 12.24
N GLU A 291 -17.49 21.91 12.73
CA GLU A 291 -17.42 23.14 11.92
C GLU A 291 -16.40 23.01 10.77
N VAL A 292 -15.21 22.46 11.06
CA VAL A 292 -14.16 22.22 10.07
C VAL A 292 -14.62 21.21 9.02
N ARG A 293 -15.28 20.11 9.43
CA ARG A 293 -15.85 19.09 8.53
C ARG A 293 -16.97 19.64 7.65
N GLN A 294 -17.81 20.51 8.19
CA GLN A 294 -18.83 21.20 7.41
C GLN A 294 -18.19 22.06 6.31
N ARG A 295 -17.11 22.77 6.64
CA ARG A 295 -16.36 23.56 5.66
C ARG A 295 -15.68 22.68 4.61
N GLU A 296 -15.06 21.57 5.00
CA GLU A 296 -14.48 20.59 4.06
C GLU A 296 -15.55 20.10 3.08
N THR A 297 -16.69 19.65 3.61
CA THR A 297 -17.83 19.17 2.82
C THR A 297 -18.35 20.23 1.85
N TYR A 298 -18.44 21.49 2.30
CA TYR A 298 -18.87 22.60 1.46
C TYR A 298 -17.90 22.84 0.28
N LEU A 299 -16.60 22.92 0.56
CA LEU A 299 -15.57 23.11 -0.46
C LEU A 299 -15.56 21.97 -1.48
N VAL A 300 -15.77 20.74 -1.01
CA VAL A 300 -15.76 19.55 -1.86
C VAL A 300 -16.99 19.45 -2.76
N SER A 301 -18.17 19.75 -2.22
CA SER A 301 -19.46 19.58 -2.90
C SER A 301 -19.84 20.75 -3.80
N SER A 302 -19.58 21.98 -3.35
CA SER A 302 -20.15 23.20 -3.93
C SER A 302 -19.09 24.14 -4.52
N GLY A 303 -17.81 23.86 -4.29
CA GLY A 303 -16.71 24.66 -4.79
C GLY A 303 -16.50 24.50 -6.29
N GLU A 304 -16.40 25.62 -7.00
CA GLU A 304 -15.90 25.62 -8.38
C GLU A 304 -14.40 25.24 -8.37
N PRO A 305 -13.99 24.20 -9.12
CA PRO A 305 -12.60 23.75 -9.12
C PRO A 305 -11.66 24.89 -9.52
N SER A 306 -10.74 25.25 -8.63
CA SER A 306 -9.74 26.29 -8.87
C SER A 306 -8.51 26.09 -7.97
N MET A 307 -7.38 26.68 -8.35
CA MET A 307 -6.16 26.61 -7.52
C MET A 307 -6.39 27.21 -6.12
N ARG A 308 -7.20 28.27 -6.02
CA ARG A 308 -7.58 28.87 -4.73
C ARG A 308 -8.40 27.91 -3.88
N LEU A 309 -9.37 27.21 -4.48
CA LEU A 309 -10.16 26.20 -3.79
C LEU A 309 -9.26 25.08 -3.24
N LEU A 310 -8.29 24.60 -4.04
CA LEU A 310 -7.36 23.56 -3.59
C LEU A 310 -6.50 24.00 -2.41
N GLN A 311 -6.03 25.25 -2.41
CA GLN A 311 -5.28 25.81 -1.29
C GLN A 311 -6.14 25.94 -0.03
N GLU A 312 -7.39 26.40 -0.17
CA GLU A 312 -8.32 26.50 0.95
C GLU A 312 -8.69 25.12 1.50
N LEU A 313 -8.95 24.15 0.62
CA LEU A 313 -9.21 22.77 1.00
C LEU A 313 -8.02 22.17 1.74
N ALA A 314 -6.80 22.33 1.24
CA ALA A 314 -5.60 21.85 1.92
C ALA A 314 -5.44 22.45 3.33
N ALA A 315 -5.77 23.74 3.51
CA ALA A 315 -5.73 24.38 4.83
C ALA A 315 -6.79 23.82 5.79
N VAL A 316 -8.01 23.55 5.30
CA VAL A 316 -9.08 22.92 6.08
C VAL A 316 -8.71 21.48 6.44
N GLN A 317 -8.13 20.73 5.51
CA GLN A 317 -7.70 19.35 5.74
C GLN A 317 -6.54 19.26 6.73
N GLN A 318 -5.64 20.23 6.74
CA GLN A 318 -4.64 20.33 7.78
C GLN A 318 -5.27 20.48 9.17
N GLN A 319 -6.37 21.23 9.29
CA GLN A 319 -7.10 21.34 10.57
C GLN A 319 -7.75 20.01 10.97
N VAL A 320 -8.35 19.28 10.02
CA VAL A 320 -8.90 17.94 10.27
C VAL A 320 -7.83 17.00 10.83
N ILE A 321 -6.64 16.99 10.24
CA ILE A 321 -5.51 16.19 10.72
C ILE A 321 -5.08 16.59 12.13
N LEU A 322 -5.07 17.90 12.44
CA LEU A 322 -4.76 18.41 13.78
C LEU A 322 -5.78 17.99 14.85
N TYR A 323 -7.02 17.69 14.47
CA TYR A 323 -8.02 17.06 15.34
C TYR A 323 -7.88 15.53 15.41
N GLY A 324 -6.93 14.95 14.68
CA GLY A 324 -6.62 13.53 14.73
C GLY A 324 -7.47 12.65 13.83
N GLU A 325 -8.13 13.22 12.83
CA GLU A 325 -8.88 12.46 11.82
C GLU A 325 -8.25 12.56 10.43
N MET A 326 -8.62 11.63 9.54
CA MET A 326 -8.19 11.68 8.14
C MET A 326 -9.12 12.56 7.29
N PRO A 327 -8.56 13.41 6.40
CA PRO A 327 -9.31 14.11 5.36
C PRO A 327 -10.00 13.17 4.37
N ASP A 328 -11.02 13.66 3.65
CA ASP A 328 -11.60 12.91 2.51
C ASP A 328 -10.70 13.05 1.27
N TYR A 329 -9.62 12.27 1.24
CA TYR A 329 -8.68 12.26 0.11
C TYR A 329 -9.33 11.80 -1.19
N GLY A 330 -10.32 10.90 -1.13
CA GLY A 330 -11.05 10.44 -2.30
C GLY A 330 -11.85 11.57 -2.97
N ALA A 331 -12.56 12.39 -2.19
CA ALA A 331 -13.27 13.54 -2.72
C ALA A 331 -12.34 14.66 -3.19
N THR A 332 -11.21 14.83 -2.49
CA THR A 332 -10.14 15.75 -2.88
C THR A 332 -9.54 15.40 -4.23
N ALA A 333 -9.27 14.11 -4.45
CA ALA A 333 -8.76 13.59 -5.72
C ALA A 333 -9.72 13.89 -6.88
N ARG A 334 -11.04 13.75 -6.66
CA ARG A 334 -12.07 14.09 -7.67
C ARG A 334 -12.07 15.58 -8.04
N ILE A 335 -11.82 16.48 -7.08
CA ILE A 335 -11.73 17.92 -7.36
C ILE A 335 -10.47 18.23 -8.17
N HIS A 336 -9.33 17.67 -7.78
CA HIS A 336 -8.08 17.84 -8.51
C HIS A 336 -8.22 17.32 -9.95
N ALA A 337 -8.81 16.15 -10.16
CA ALA A 337 -9.05 15.59 -11.49
C ALA A 337 -9.94 16.48 -12.35
N ARG A 338 -11.02 17.05 -11.78
CA ARG A 338 -11.89 18.02 -12.49
C ARG A 338 -11.13 19.29 -12.86
N LEU A 339 -10.33 19.83 -11.95
CA LEU A 339 -9.51 21.02 -12.23
C LEU A 339 -8.45 20.72 -13.30
N ALA A 340 -7.79 19.56 -13.22
CA ALA A 340 -6.84 19.11 -14.23
C ALA A 340 -7.49 19.05 -15.61
N GLY A 341 -8.70 18.46 -15.73
CA GLY A 341 -9.46 18.46 -16.98
C GLY A 341 -9.73 19.87 -17.53
N ALA A 342 -10.17 20.80 -16.67
CA ALA A 342 -10.42 22.19 -17.08
C ALA A 342 -9.14 22.92 -17.51
N LEU A 343 -8.04 22.77 -16.76
CA LEU A 343 -6.75 23.38 -17.09
C LEU A 343 -6.14 22.83 -18.38
N ALA A 344 -6.32 21.53 -18.65
CA ALA A 344 -5.91 20.90 -19.90
C ALA A 344 -6.70 21.46 -21.09
N PHE A 345 -8.02 21.62 -20.93
CA PHE A 345 -8.89 22.22 -21.94
C PHE A 345 -8.50 23.67 -22.25
N ASP A 346 -8.22 24.47 -21.21
CA ASP A 346 -7.81 25.88 -21.33
C ASP A 346 -6.33 26.08 -21.73
N ALA A 347 -5.60 24.99 -22.00
CA ALA A 347 -4.16 25.01 -22.33
C ALA A 347 -3.26 25.65 -21.25
N ARG A 348 -3.67 25.62 -19.98
CA ARG A 348 -2.90 26.14 -18.83
C ARG A 348 -1.96 25.07 -18.29
N LEU A 349 -1.00 24.66 -19.12
CA LEU A 349 -0.17 23.45 -18.92
C LEU A 349 0.73 23.50 -17.67
N ALA A 350 1.23 24.68 -17.29
CA ALA A 350 2.04 24.83 -16.07
C ALA A 350 1.23 24.55 -14.80
N GLU A 351 -0.01 25.04 -14.74
CA GLU A 351 -0.92 24.78 -13.62
C GLU A 351 -1.44 23.35 -13.66
N PHE A 352 -1.75 22.82 -14.85
CA PHE A 352 -2.12 21.42 -15.04
C PHE A 352 -1.06 20.48 -14.47
N LYS A 353 0.23 20.74 -14.79
CA LYS A 353 1.37 20.00 -14.24
C LYS A 353 1.35 20.03 -12.72
N GLN A 354 1.22 21.22 -12.12
CA GLN A 354 1.19 21.37 -10.67
C GLN A 354 0.04 20.57 -10.02
N VAL A 355 -1.16 20.63 -10.58
CA VAL A 355 -2.33 19.89 -10.07
C VAL A 355 -2.11 18.39 -10.19
N CYS A 356 -1.52 17.90 -11.28
CA CYS A 356 -1.22 16.48 -11.45
C CYS A 356 -0.13 16.00 -10.48
N GLU A 357 0.89 16.81 -10.19
CA GLU A 357 1.92 16.50 -9.18
C GLU A 357 1.30 16.41 -7.78
N GLN A 358 0.40 17.35 -7.44
CA GLN A 358 -0.34 17.31 -6.18
C GLN A 358 -1.24 16.06 -6.10
N LEU A 359 -1.99 15.77 -7.16
CA LEU A 359 -2.88 14.61 -7.21
C LEU A 359 -2.12 13.28 -7.12
N ALA A 360 -0.96 13.16 -7.76
CA ALA A 360 -0.12 11.97 -7.67
C ALA A 360 0.39 11.70 -6.25
N SER A 361 0.49 12.75 -5.42
CA SER A 361 0.89 12.64 -4.01
C SER A 361 -0.27 12.34 -3.05
N LEU A 362 -1.51 12.43 -3.52
CA LEU A 362 -2.67 12.13 -2.68
C LEU A 362 -2.81 10.62 -2.48
N PRO A 363 -3.17 10.18 -1.26
CA PRO A 363 -3.47 8.79 -1.00
C PRO A 363 -4.68 8.29 -1.81
N GLY A 364 -4.63 7.03 -2.24
CA GLY A 364 -5.67 6.39 -3.07
C GLY A 364 -5.76 6.88 -4.52
N ALA A 365 -4.94 7.83 -4.95
CA ALA A 365 -4.90 8.29 -6.34
C ALA A 365 -4.06 7.35 -7.23
N GLU A 366 -4.35 7.34 -8.53
CA GLU A 366 -3.56 6.61 -9.54
C GLU A 366 -2.22 7.31 -9.81
N THR A 367 -1.26 7.16 -8.89
CA THR A 367 0.03 7.87 -8.90
C THR A 367 0.77 7.76 -10.23
N GLU A 368 0.79 6.59 -10.88
CA GLU A 368 1.51 6.40 -12.15
C GLU A 368 0.86 7.19 -13.30
N GLN A 369 -0.48 7.22 -13.38
CA GLN A 369 -1.22 8.02 -14.36
C GLN A 369 -0.93 9.51 -14.18
N TRP A 370 -1.15 10.05 -12.99
CA TRP A 370 -1.04 11.49 -12.74
C TRP A 370 0.41 11.99 -12.84
N SER A 371 1.38 11.19 -12.38
CA SER A 371 2.80 11.53 -12.55
C SER A 371 3.24 11.49 -14.01
N THR A 372 2.67 10.60 -14.83
CA THR A 372 2.91 10.56 -16.28
C THR A 372 2.35 11.80 -16.96
N LEU A 373 1.10 12.17 -16.66
CA LEU A 373 0.48 13.38 -17.20
C LEU A 373 1.24 14.66 -16.82
N ALA A 374 1.71 14.76 -15.57
CA ALA A 374 2.54 15.87 -15.12
C ALA A 374 3.86 15.98 -15.91
N ARG A 375 4.50 14.83 -16.21
CA ARG A 375 5.73 14.79 -17.02
C ARG A 375 5.47 15.24 -18.46
N ILE A 376 4.39 14.76 -19.08
CA ILE A 376 3.99 15.17 -20.43
C ILE A 376 3.78 16.69 -20.48
N ALA A 377 3.03 17.25 -19.52
CA ALA A 377 2.80 18.68 -19.43
C ALA A 377 4.08 19.49 -19.19
N GLY A 378 5.02 18.96 -18.40
CA GLY A 378 6.34 19.58 -18.22
C GLY A 378 7.13 19.70 -19.53
N VAL A 379 7.08 18.68 -20.39
CA VAL A 379 7.69 18.77 -21.73
C VAL A 379 6.98 19.81 -22.59
N ALA A 380 5.65 19.82 -22.56
CA ALA A 380 4.83 20.72 -23.35
C ALA A 380 5.01 22.22 -23.01
N VAL A 381 5.39 22.53 -21.76
CA VAL A 381 5.68 23.90 -21.32
C VAL A 381 7.04 24.39 -21.85
N GLU A 382 7.99 23.48 -22.07
CA GLU A 382 9.33 23.81 -22.55
C GLU A 382 9.43 23.89 -24.08
N ASP A 383 8.54 23.18 -24.81
CA ASP A 383 8.50 23.15 -26.27
C ASP A 383 7.24 23.82 -26.84
N GLU A 384 7.37 25.11 -27.18
CA GLU A 384 6.30 25.92 -27.78
C GLU A 384 5.87 25.41 -29.18
N GLN A 385 6.77 24.77 -29.94
CA GLN A 385 6.47 24.35 -31.32
C GLN A 385 5.62 23.08 -31.36
N ALA A 386 5.80 22.17 -30.39
CA ALA A 386 5.05 20.91 -30.31
C ALA A 386 3.85 20.95 -29.33
N SER A 387 3.58 22.10 -28.70
CA SER A 387 2.54 22.28 -27.66
C SER A 387 1.13 21.85 -28.09
N GLY A 388 0.80 21.87 -29.39
CA GLY A 388 -0.48 21.36 -29.92
C GLY A 388 -0.67 19.85 -29.71
N LEU A 389 0.33 19.06 -30.11
CA LEU A 389 0.28 17.60 -30.02
C LEU A 389 0.41 17.13 -28.56
N PHE A 390 1.24 17.80 -27.75
CA PHE A 390 1.29 17.48 -26.33
C PHE A 390 -0.05 17.72 -25.60
N ARG A 391 -0.85 18.70 -26.04
CA ARG A 391 -2.20 18.93 -25.49
C ARG A 391 -3.16 17.80 -25.83
N GLU A 392 -3.14 17.33 -27.08
CA GLU A 392 -3.93 16.18 -27.52
C GLU A 392 -3.53 14.92 -26.73
N ALA A 393 -2.23 14.67 -26.55
CA ALA A 393 -1.75 13.58 -25.72
C ALA A 393 -2.21 13.68 -24.24
N ILE A 394 -2.30 14.89 -23.68
CA ILE A 394 -2.83 15.08 -22.33
C ILE A 394 -4.33 14.75 -22.28
N GLN A 395 -5.10 15.16 -23.29
CA GLN A 395 -6.53 14.87 -23.38
C GLN A 395 -6.80 13.36 -23.50
N ASP A 396 -6.04 12.66 -24.36
CA ASP A 396 -6.11 11.21 -24.50
C ASP A 396 -5.79 10.50 -23.19
N GLY A 397 -4.75 10.96 -22.48
CA GLY A 397 -4.34 10.38 -21.21
C GLY A 397 -5.34 10.62 -20.07
N LEU A 398 -6.03 11.76 -20.07
CA LEU A 398 -7.16 12.01 -19.15
C LEU A 398 -8.34 11.06 -19.40
N ASN A 399 -8.53 10.62 -20.64
CA ASN A 399 -9.54 9.64 -21.02
C ASN A 399 -9.08 8.18 -20.83
N GLY A 400 -7.82 7.97 -20.40
CA GLY A 400 -7.22 6.64 -20.24
C GLY A 400 -6.79 5.98 -21.55
N ASP A 401 -6.79 6.70 -22.67
CA ASP A 401 -6.37 6.18 -23.98
C ASP A 401 -4.84 6.28 -24.14
N TRP A 402 -4.12 5.46 -23.38
CA TRP A 402 -2.65 5.43 -23.38
C TRP A 402 -2.05 5.03 -24.74
N HIS A 403 -2.82 4.37 -25.60
CA HIS A 403 -2.41 4.07 -26.97
C HIS A 403 -2.30 5.34 -27.81
N SER A 404 -3.33 6.20 -27.76
CA SER A 404 -3.34 7.49 -28.44
C SER A 404 -2.32 8.46 -27.83
N VAL A 405 -2.14 8.44 -26.50
CA VAL A 405 -1.05 9.20 -25.83
C VAL A 405 0.32 8.86 -26.44
N LEU A 406 0.68 7.58 -26.49
CA LEU A 406 1.98 7.14 -27.00
C LEU A 406 2.19 7.63 -28.44
N TRP A 407 1.14 7.55 -29.24
CA TRP A 407 1.16 7.97 -30.63
C TRP A 407 1.37 9.47 -30.82
N THR A 408 0.54 10.27 -30.15
CA THR A 408 0.55 11.71 -30.28
C THR A 408 1.88 12.29 -29.81
N LEU A 409 2.49 11.69 -28.77
CA LEU A 409 3.84 12.05 -28.35
C LEU A 409 4.94 11.65 -29.35
N CYS A 410 4.83 10.51 -30.06
CA CYS A 410 5.73 10.18 -31.17
C CYS A 410 5.67 11.23 -32.28
N ALA A 411 4.47 11.71 -32.61
CA ALA A 411 4.27 12.74 -33.61
C ALA A 411 4.89 14.09 -33.16
N ALA A 412 4.70 14.45 -31.89
CA ALA A 412 5.21 15.68 -31.29
C ALA A 412 6.75 15.77 -31.33
N THR A 413 7.43 14.63 -31.15
CA THR A 413 8.89 14.56 -31.01
C THR A 413 9.62 14.29 -32.33
N ARG A 414 8.92 14.27 -33.47
CA ARG A 414 9.46 13.93 -34.80
C ARG A 414 10.68 14.75 -35.22
N ASN A 415 10.74 16.02 -34.80
CA ASN A 415 11.80 16.96 -35.16
C ASN A 415 12.65 17.40 -33.94
N ASP A 416 12.47 16.75 -32.79
CA ASP A 416 13.13 17.13 -31.54
C ASP A 416 14.60 16.68 -31.53
N ALA A 417 15.47 17.51 -30.96
CA ALA A 417 16.91 17.32 -30.89
C ALA A 417 17.37 16.48 -29.69
N ASP A 418 16.47 16.10 -28.75
CA ASP A 418 16.78 15.29 -27.56
C ASP A 418 16.10 13.90 -27.54
N PRO A 419 16.72 12.87 -28.14
CA PRO A 419 16.20 11.51 -28.15
C PRO A 419 16.18 10.81 -26.79
N ALA A 420 16.94 11.29 -25.80
CA ALA A 420 17.06 10.63 -24.50
C ALA A 420 15.82 10.90 -23.63
N ARG A 421 15.34 12.14 -23.63
CA ARG A 421 14.11 12.55 -22.97
C ARG A 421 12.90 11.74 -23.44
N TRP A 422 12.80 11.53 -24.75
CA TRP A 422 11.72 10.75 -25.37
C TRP A 422 11.74 9.26 -24.98
N ARG A 423 12.92 8.62 -24.99
CA ARG A 423 13.02 7.20 -24.59
C ARG A 423 12.50 6.95 -23.17
N ASN A 424 12.69 7.91 -22.28
CA ASN A 424 12.16 7.82 -20.92
C ASN A 424 10.63 7.95 -20.92
N LEU A 425 10.08 8.99 -21.57
CA LEU A 425 8.64 9.25 -21.60
C LEU A 425 7.84 8.12 -22.26
N SER A 426 8.29 7.65 -23.43
CA SER A 426 7.68 6.51 -24.14
C SER A 426 7.75 5.21 -23.33
N GLY A 427 8.86 4.98 -22.62
CA GLY A 427 9.00 3.84 -21.72
C GLY A 427 7.97 3.85 -20.59
N ILE A 428 7.68 5.03 -20.01
CA ILE A 428 6.66 5.18 -18.95
C ILE A 428 5.26 4.92 -19.50
N VAL A 429 4.88 5.57 -20.61
CA VAL A 429 3.55 5.42 -21.21
C VAL A 429 3.28 3.96 -21.63
N ARG A 430 4.31 3.26 -22.14
CA ARG A 430 4.19 1.82 -22.46
C ARG A 430 3.85 0.96 -21.25
N ARG A 431 4.29 1.31 -20.04
CA ARG A 431 3.91 0.57 -18.82
C ARG A 431 2.45 0.74 -18.44
N MET A 432 1.85 1.87 -18.83
CA MET A 432 0.42 2.14 -18.61
C MET A 432 -0.50 1.32 -19.53
N ILE A 433 0.04 0.79 -20.63
CA ILE A 433 -0.71 -0.04 -21.57
C ILE A 433 -0.67 -1.49 -21.06
N THR A 434 -1.76 -1.91 -20.41
CA THR A 434 -1.89 -3.22 -19.75
C THR A 434 -1.69 -4.43 -20.67
N GLU A 435 -1.88 -4.25 -21.98
CA GLU A 435 -1.69 -5.29 -23.00
C GLU A 435 -0.20 -5.52 -23.38
N ILE A 436 0.72 -4.64 -22.95
CA ILE A 436 2.16 -4.79 -23.20
C ILE A 436 2.82 -5.44 -22.00
N SER A 437 3.45 -6.60 -22.18
CA SER A 437 4.35 -7.15 -21.16
C SER A 437 5.54 -6.21 -20.96
N LEU A 438 5.84 -5.85 -19.70
CA LEU A 438 6.95 -4.97 -19.29
C LEU A 438 8.32 -5.39 -19.86
N ASP A 439 8.48 -6.69 -20.16
CA ASP A 439 9.72 -7.26 -20.71
C ASP A 439 9.76 -7.24 -22.24
N THR A 440 8.72 -6.75 -22.92
CA THR A 440 8.64 -6.75 -24.39
C THR A 440 9.64 -5.72 -24.93
N PRO A 441 10.72 -6.15 -25.59
CA PRO A 441 11.68 -5.22 -26.16
C PRO A 441 11.01 -4.39 -27.27
N THR A 442 11.44 -3.14 -27.42
CA THR A 442 10.90 -2.27 -28.47
C THR A 442 11.13 -2.90 -29.86
N PRO A 443 10.26 -2.64 -30.85
CA PRO A 443 10.49 -3.06 -32.23
C PRO A 443 11.93 -2.82 -32.73
N TYR A 444 12.51 -1.65 -32.43
CA TYR A 444 13.90 -1.35 -32.78
C TYR A 444 14.92 -2.27 -32.10
N VAL A 445 14.78 -2.53 -30.79
CA VAL A 445 15.67 -3.43 -30.04
C VAL A 445 15.52 -4.86 -30.57
N THR A 446 14.29 -5.28 -30.84
CA THR A 446 13.98 -6.60 -31.38
C THR A 446 14.55 -6.80 -32.78
N LEU A 447 14.46 -5.77 -33.64
CA LEU A 447 15.02 -5.79 -34.98
C LEU A 447 16.55 -5.80 -34.98
N ASN A 448 17.21 -5.04 -34.10
CA ASN A 448 18.66 -5.09 -33.95
C ASN A 448 19.14 -6.46 -33.46
N ARG A 449 18.45 -7.04 -32.47
CA ARG A 449 18.75 -8.40 -32.00
C ARG A 449 18.58 -9.43 -33.11
N LEU A 450 17.54 -9.30 -33.94
CA LEU A 450 17.34 -10.16 -35.10
C LEU A 450 18.49 -10.01 -36.11
N VAL A 451 18.87 -8.79 -36.46
CA VAL A 451 19.97 -8.54 -37.42
C VAL A 451 21.30 -9.08 -36.90
N GLN A 452 21.61 -8.88 -35.61
CA GLN A 452 22.82 -9.47 -34.99
C GLN A 452 22.80 -11.00 -35.08
N LEU A 453 21.67 -11.62 -34.73
CA LEU A 453 21.52 -13.07 -34.82
C LEU A 453 21.68 -13.58 -36.26
N MET A 454 21.17 -12.83 -37.24
CA MET A 454 21.34 -13.17 -38.66
C MET A 454 22.79 -13.00 -39.15
N GLU A 455 23.51 -11.97 -38.68
CA GLU A 455 24.94 -11.76 -38.98
C GLU A 455 25.80 -12.90 -38.40
N ASP A 456 25.51 -13.34 -37.18
CA ASP A 456 26.17 -14.47 -36.55
C ASP A 456 25.88 -15.79 -37.29
N GLU A 457 24.63 -16.01 -37.72
CA GLU A 457 24.25 -17.16 -38.53
C GLU A 457 24.94 -17.16 -39.90
N LEU A 458 25.04 -16.00 -40.56
CA LEU A 458 25.80 -15.84 -41.81
C LEU A 458 27.26 -16.24 -41.65
N ALA A 459 27.91 -15.76 -40.58
CA ALA A 459 29.29 -16.11 -40.28
C ALA A 459 29.47 -17.63 -40.06
N GLN A 460 28.52 -18.28 -39.36
CA GLN A 460 28.54 -19.73 -39.14
C GLN A 460 28.35 -20.51 -40.44
N TRP A 461 27.42 -20.09 -41.31
CA TRP A 461 27.19 -20.74 -42.61
C TRP A 461 28.37 -20.55 -43.57
N ALA A 462 28.98 -19.37 -43.60
CA ALA A 462 30.20 -19.12 -44.36
C ALA A 462 31.35 -20.04 -43.90
N GLY A 463 31.51 -20.24 -42.59
CA GLY A 463 32.47 -21.19 -42.02
C GLY A 463 32.18 -22.65 -42.39
N LYS A 464 30.92 -23.08 -42.34
CA LYS A 464 30.50 -24.46 -42.70
C LYS A 464 30.71 -24.76 -44.18
N ILE A 465 30.51 -23.79 -45.07
CA ILE A 465 30.74 -23.96 -46.52
C ILE A 465 32.23 -23.97 -46.85
N ALA A 466 33.03 -23.15 -46.18
CA ALA A 466 34.49 -23.19 -46.33
C ALA A 466 35.11 -24.52 -45.86
N ALA A 467 34.46 -25.21 -44.91
CA ALA A 467 34.89 -26.49 -44.36
C ALA A 467 34.29 -27.73 -45.06
N ALA A 468 33.37 -27.56 -46.01
CA ALA A 468 32.68 -28.69 -46.65
C ALA A 468 33.57 -29.39 -47.71
N PRO A 469 33.73 -30.72 -47.68
CA PRO A 469 34.48 -31.45 -48.70
C PRO A 469 33.78 -31.35 -50.06
N VAL A 470 34.54 -30.98 -51.09
CA VAL A 470 34.08 -30.97 -52.49
C VAL A 470 33.78 -32.40 -52.93
N GLY A 471 32.54 -32.88 -52.73
CA GLY A 471 32.09 -34.14 -53.33
C GLY A 471 31.08 -35.02 -52.59
N GLY A 472 30.52 -34.62 -51.44
CA GLY A 472 29.56 -35.46 -50.69
C GLY A 472 28.11 -34.96 -50.78
N SER A 473 27.24 -35.73 -51.43
CA SER A 473 25.81 -35.45 -51.67
C SER A 473 24.90 -35.61 -50.43
N GLN A 474 23.94 -34.69 -50.26
CA GLN A 474 22.51 -34.87 -49.90
C GLN A 474 21.85 -33.66 -49.18
N GLY A 475 22.29 -32.45 -49.52
CA GLY A 475 21.53 -31.21 -49.32
C GLY A 475 21.58 -30.38 -50.60
N LEU A 476 20.80 -29.30 -50.68
CA LEU A 476 20.81 -28.28 -51.75
C LEU A 476 22.18 -28.19 -52.44
N LYS A 477 22.23 -28.14 -53.78
CA LYS A 477 23.49 -28.06 -54.51
C LYS A 477 24.31 -26.88 -53.95
N ALA A 478 25.63 -27.01 -53.83
CA ALA A 478 26.49 -25.96 -53.24
C ALA A 478 26.28 -24.57 -53.87
N ASP A 479 25.82 -24.51 -55.12
CA ASP A 479 25.46 -23.28 -55.81
C ASP A 479 24.09 -22.72 -55.40
N GLU A 480 23.13 -23.57 -55.07
CA GLU A 480 21.82 -23.20 -54.51
C GLU A 480 21.98 -22.65 -53.08
N ILE A 481 22.80 -23.29 -52.25
CA ILE A 481 23.11 -22.78 -50.89
C ILE A 481 23.81 -21.42 -50.99
N ARG A 482 24.78 -21.27 -51.90
CA ARG A 482 25.45 -19.99 -52.15
C ARG A 482 24.52 -18.91 -52.72
N ALA A 483 23.45 -19.28 -53.42
CA ALA A 483 22.43 -18.33 -53.87
C ALA A 483 21.52 -17.90 -52.70
N VAL A 484 21.09 -18.84 -51.86
CA VAL A 484 20.27 -18.57 -50.68
C VAL A 484 21.02 -17.70 -49.67
N LEU A 485 22.32 -17.95 -49.43
CA LEU A 485 23.13 -17.12 -48.54
C LEU A 485 23.37 -15.71 -49.08
N ARG A 486 23.54 -15.54 -50.41
CA ARG A 486 23.62 -14.20 -51.02
C ARG A 486 22.32 -13.40 -50.86
N ALA A 487 21.17 -14.07 -50.99
CA ALA A 487 19.88 -13.46 -50.69
C ALA A 487 19.77 -13.08 -49.20
N TYR A 488 20.26 -13.94 -48.31
CA TYR A 488 20.30 -13.70 -46.86
C TYR A 488 21.21 -12.51 -46.49
N GLU A 489 22.42 -12.42 -47.05
CA GLU A 489 23.34 -11.27 -46.89
C GLU A 489 22.72 -9.97 -47.42
N SER A 490 22.05 -10.02 -48.57
CA SER A 490 21.36 -8.86 -49.15
C SER A 490 20.23 -8.35 -48.24
N LEU A 491 19.46 -9.26 -47.64
CA LEU A 491 18.40 -8.93 -46.70
C LEU A 491 18.96 -8.31 -45.41
N VAL A 492 20.04 -8.87 -44.85
CA VAL A 492 20.75 -8.28 -43.70
C VAL A 492 21.26 -6.88 -44.03
N ALA A 493 21.87 -6.69 -45.21
CA ALA A 493 22.37 -5.39 -45.64
C ALA A 493 21.26 -4.36 -45.83
N ARG A 494 20.09 -4.75 -46.38
CA ARG A 494 18.91 -3.89 -46.49
C ARG A 494 18.36 -3.53 -45.11
N LEU A 495 18.18 -4.53 -44.23
CA LEU A 495 17.74 -4.28 -42.85
C LEU A 495 18.69 -3.34 -42.11
N LYS A 496 20.00 -3.47 -42.27
CA LYS A 496 20.98 -2.64 -41.56
C LYS A 496 21.10 -1.23 -42.14
N ASN A 497 21.24 -1.12 -43.45
CA ASN A 497 21.59 0.15 -44.11
C ASN A 497 20.39 0.97 -44.57
N GLU A 498 19.26 0.32 -44.83
CA GLU A 498 18.05 0.97 -45.33
C GLU A 498 16.98 1.09 -44.27
N ILE A 499 16.90 0.14 -43.32
CA ILE A 499 15.92 0.17 -42.23
C ILE A 499 16.55 0.70 -40.94
N ILE A 500 17.43 -0.04 -40.27
CA ILE A 500 18.01 0.35 -38.97
C ILE A 500 18.72 1.70 -39.03
N LYS A 501 19.56 1.93 -40.05
CA LYS A 501 20.28 3.20 -40.22
C LYS A 501 19.36 4.39 -40.50
N LYS A 502 18.20 4.14 -41.11
CA LYS A 502 17.18 5.16 -41.38
C LYS A 502 16.07 5.19 -40.32
N TRP A 503 16.09 4.29 -39.34
CA TRP A 503 15.16 4.23 -38.21
C TRP A 503 15.65 5.27 -37.19
N PRO A 504 15.24 6.53 -37.29
CA PRO A 504 15.80 7.60 -36.50
C PRO A 504 15.11 7.52 -35.14
N GLN A 505 15.61 6.67 -34.26
CA GLN A 505 15.38 6.57 -32.80
C GLN A 505 13.95 6.62 -32.20
N LEU A 506 12.89 6.84 -32.97
CA LEU A 506 11.51 6.95 -32.50
C LEU A 506 10.74 5.66 -32.82
N ASP A 507 10.06 5.10 -31.83
CA ASP A 507 9.33 3.84 -31.92
C ASP A 507 7.99 3.96 -31.16
N PRO A 508 6.83 3.90 -31.84
CA PRO A 508 6.65 3.70 -33.28
C PRO A 508 6.84 4.97 -34.12
N VAL A 509 7.12 4.78 -35.41
CA VAL A 509 7.22 5.88 -36.37
C VAL A 509 5.80 6.26 -36.86
N PRO A 510 5.40 7.55 -36.86
CA PRO A 510 4.09 8.00 -37.34
C PRO A 510 3.91 7.79 -38.87
N PRO A 511 2.68 7.84 -39.41
CA PRO A 511 2.42 7.76 -40.84
C PRO A 511 3.15 8.91 -41.55
N GLY A 512 3.88 8.56 -42.60
CA GLY A 512 4.66 9.51 -43.38
C GLY A 512 6.13 9.64 -42.98
N ALA A 513 6.69 8.70 -42.22
CA ALA A 513 8.10 8.36 -42.41
C ALA A 513 8.25 7.62 -43.73
N ASN A 514 9.37 7.84 -44.42
CA ASN A 514 9.67 7.21 -45.71
C ASN A 514 9.94 5.68 -45.59
N LEU A 515 9.50 5.05 -44.48
CA LEU A 515 9.49 3.63 -44.21
C LEU A 515 8.06 3.24 -43.87
N THR A 516 7.38 2.53 -44.76
CA THR A 516 6.04 1.99 -44.49
C THR A 516 6.17 0.60 -43.87
N TYR A 517 5.26 0.20 -42.95
CA TYR A 517 5.26 -1.17 -42.41
C TYR A 517 5.13 -2.22 -43.52
N THR A 518 4.60 -1.85 -44.68
CA THR A 518 4.56 -2.61 -45.93
C THR A 518 5.94 -2.99 -46.47
N GLU A 519 6.93 -2.10 -46.38
CA GLU A 519 8.31 -2.38 -46.78
C GLU A 519 8.98 -3.36 -45.82
N LEU A 520 8.70 -3.23 -44.52
CA LEU A 520 9.15 -4.18 -43.50
C LEU A 520 8.48 -5.55 -43.67
N ASP A 521 7.18 -5.59 -44.00
CA ASP A 521 6.45 -6.82 -44.30
C ASP A 521 6.99 -7.56 -45.53
N ALA A 522 7.31 -6.83 -46.60
CA ALA A 522 7.94 -7.41 -47.77
C ALA A 522 9.27 -8.09 -47.39
N ILE A 523 10.10 -7.42 -46.57
CA ILE A 523 11.37 -7.98 -46.10
C ILE A 523 11.15 -9.18 -45.16
N LEU A 524 10.16 -9.14 -44.27
CA LEU A 524 9.83 -10.28 -43.39
C LEU A 524 9.30 -11.48 -44.15
N TYR A 525 8.57 -11.25 -45.24
CA TYR A 525 8.12 -12.29 -46.15
C TYR A 525 9.29 -12.92 -46.92
N GLU A 526 10.18 -12.08 -47.47
CA GLU A 526 11.42 -12.53 -48.12
C GLU A 526 12.30 -13.34 -47.13
N LEU A 527 12.39 -12.90 -45.88
CA LEU A 527 13.11 -13.61 -44.82
C LEU A 527 12.49 -14.96 -44.46
N SER A 528 11.16 -15.03 -44.44
CA SER A 528 10.46 -16.28 -44.15
C SER A 528 10.76 -17.33 -45.21
N ASP A 529 10.80 -16.95 -46.49
CA ASP A 529 11.18 -17.82 -47.60
C ASP A 529 12.65 -18.28 -47.51
N VAL A 530 13.56 -17.36 -47.17
CA VAL A 530 14.98 -17.69 -46.96
C VAL A 530 15.18 -18.65 -45.79
N PHE A 531 14.51 -18.43 -44.65
CA PHE A 531 14.58 -19.33 -43.50
C PHE A 531 14.04 -20.72 -43.84
N LEU A 532 12.92 -20.79 -44.56
CA LEU A 532 12.34 -22.06 -44.99
C LEU A 532 13.31 -22.85 -45.88
N LYS A 533 13.99 -22.17 -46.82
CA LYS A 533 15.02 -22.76 -47.69
C LYS A 533 16.28 -23.21 -46.94
N LEU A 534 16.58 -22.60 -45.80
CA LEU A 534 17.67 -23.00 -44.90
C LEU A 534 17.24 -24.08 -43.87
N GLY A 535 15.98 -24.53 -43.90
CA GLY A 535 15.44 -25.50 -42.94
C GLY A 535 15.24 -24.92 -41.54
N VAL A 536 15.23 -23.59 -41.40
CA VAL A 536 14.98 -22.88 -40.14
C VAL A 536 13.49 -22.57 -40.04
N ASN A 537 12.87 -22.85 -38.90
CA ASN A 537 11.46 -22.51 -38.70
C ASN A 537 11.28 -20.97 -38.64
N PRO A 538 10.61 -20.34 -39.62
CA PRO A 538 10.46 -18.88 -39.65
C PRO A 538 9.66 -18.36 -38.46
N SER A 539 8.65 -19.10 -37.99
CA SER A 539 7.80 -18.65 -36.88
C SER A 539 8.59 -18.56 -35.57
N ALA A 540 9.53 -19.49 -35.33
CA ALA A 540 10.39 -19.45 -34.15
C ALA A 540 11.31 -18.22 -34.15
N ARG A 541 11.84 -17.81 -35.32
CA ARG A 541 12.79 -16.70 -35.45
C ARG A 541 12.11 -15.34 -35.53
N LEU A 542 10.97 -15.25 -36.19
CA LEU A 542 10.28 -13.99 -36.43
C LEU A 542 9.24 -13.66 -35.35
N SER A 543 8.77 -14.63 -34.55
CA SER A 543 7.69 -14.41 -33.56
C SER A 543 7.92 -13.27 -32.57
N ALA A 544 9.16 -13.01 -32.16
CA ALA A 544 9.48 -11.91 -31.25
C ALA A 544 9.29 -10.55 -31.94
N LEU A 545 9.76 -10.43 -33.19
CA LEU A 545 9.60 -9.21 -33.98
C LEU A 545 8.16 -9.03 -34.44
N THR A 546 7.47 -10.09 -34.84
CA THR A 546 6.04 -10.06 -35.19
C THR A 546 5.18 -9.60 -34.01
N ARG A 547 5.48 -10.06 -32.78
CA ARG A 547 4.81 -9.59 -31.56
C ARG A 547 5.16 -8.13 -31.22
N ALA A 548 6.40 -7.71 -31.44
CA ALA A 548 6.78 -6.31 -31.24
C ALA A 548 6.07 -5.38 -32.25
N LEU A 549 5.87 -5.85 -33.50
CA LEU A 549 5.24 -5.09 -34.59
C LEU A 549 3.71 -5.16 -34.62
N SER A 550 3.08 -6.16 -34.00
CA SER A 550 1.63 -6.34 -34.03
C SER A 550 0.89 -5.19 -33.34
N GLN A 551 1.51 -4.56 -32.35
CA GLN A 551 0.92 -3.47 -31.61
C GLN A 551 0.89 -2.14 -32.41
N PRO A 552 2.00 -1.65 -32.99
CA PRO A 552 1.92 -0.51 -33.91
C PRO A 552 0.97 -0.74 -35.10
N ARG A 553 0.83 -1.99 -35.56
CA ARG A 553 -0.11 -2.37 -36.64
C ARG A 553 -1.56 -2.28 -36.23
N ALA A 554 -1.92 -2.82 -35.06
CA ALA A 554 -3.28 -2.73 -34.53
C ALA A 554 -3.70 -1.26 -34.36
N GLN A 555 -2.79 -0.43 -33.87
CA GLN A 555 -3.00 1.02 -33.71
C GLN A 555 -3.12 1.75 -35.06
N THR A 556 -2.30 1.40 -36.06
CA THR A 556 -2.41 1.97 -37.42
C THR A 556 -3.73 1.57 -38.11
N GLN A 557 -4.16 0.32 -37.91
CA GLN A 557 -5.38 -0.21 -38.52
C GLN A 557 -6.65 0.40 -37.92
N ILE A 558 -6.70 0.59 -36.58
CA ILE A 558 -7.80 1.29 -35.90
C ILE A 558 -7.98 2.72 -36.44
N ILE A 559 -6.90 3.38 -36.86
CA ILE A 559 -6.92 4.75 -37.43
C ILE A 559 -7.26 4.76 -38.92
N ILE A 560 -6.91 3.72 -39.68
CA ILE A 560 -7.35 3.60 -41.09
C ILE A 560 -8.85 3.28 -41.17
N ASP A 561 -9.37 2.58 -40.17
CA ASP A 561 -10.77 2.14 -40.11
C ASP A 561 -11.71 3.13 -39.39
N ALA A 562 -11.17 4.18 -38.75
CA ALA A 562 -11.90 5.30 -38.14
C ALA A 562 -11.97 6.51 -39.10
#